data_AF-A0A5K7ZBE6-F1
#
_entry.id   AF-A0A5K7ZBE6-F1
#
_cell.length_a   1.000
_cell.length_b   1.000
_cell.length_c   1.000
_cell.angle_alpha   90.00
_cell.angle_beta   90.00
_cell.angle_gamma   90.00
#
_symmetry.space_group_name_H-M   'P 1'
#
loop_
_entity.id
_entity.type
_entity.pdbx_description
1 polymer ?
#
loop_
_entity_poly.entity_id
_entity_poly.type
_entity_poly.pdbx_seq_one_letter_code
_entity_poly.pdbx_strand_id
1 'polypeptide(L)'
;MKATLQKRFMLMLAPALIGFSYVLLLRSLGIHPIDAATMAGWVPVLFILAVVSAAAAPIMVRTAFAHRMHRRRQTSETEFSRFQNSLLIVVMATPYLALAVYTLAAPTFYLGGALLAMLYALYYHYPSEKRLAFDRRVFRVQ
;
A
#
# COMPACT_ATOMS: atom_id res chain seq x y z
N MET A 1 10.63 17.71 -0.05
CA MET A 1 10.08 16.43 -0.56
C MET A 1 9.73 15.41 0.53
N LYS A 2 10.66 14.99 1.41
CA LYS A 2 10.40 13.96 2.46
C LYS A 2 9.16 14.26 3.30
N ALA A 3 9.10 15.42 3.96
CA ALA A 3 7.97 15.79 4.82
C ALA A 3 6.64 15.78 4.05
N THR A 4 6.65 16.20 2.78
CA THR A 4 5.47 16.17 1.90
C THR A 4 5.01 14.73 1.63
N LEU A 5 5.94 13.82 1.33
CA LEU A 5 5.63 12.39 1.11
C LEU A 5 5.14 11.71 2.39
N GLN A 6 5.74 12.00 3.53
CA GLN A 6 5.30 11.49 4.84
C GLN A 6 3.90 12.00 5.19
N LYS A 7 3.63 13.30 4.99
CA LYS A 7 2.30 13.87 5.20
C LYS A 7 1.27 13.19 4.29
N ARG A 8 1.60 12.99 3.01
CA ARG A 8 0.72 12.30 2.05
C ARG A 8 0.49 10.84 2.44
N PHE A 9 1.53 10.12 2.84
CA PHE A 9 1.44 8.75 3.34
C PHE A 9 0.46 8.67 4.52
N MET A 10 0.62 9.53 5.53
CA MET A 10 -0.26 9.53 6.70
C MET A 10 -1.71 9.92 6.34
N LEU A 11 -1.88 10.89 5.45
CA LEU A 11 -3.21 11.32 4.99
C LEU A 11 -3.93 10.21 4.21
N MET A 12 -3.20 9.39 3.45
CA MET A 12 -3.77 8.23 2.75
C MET A 12 -3.99 7.03 3.69
N LEU A 13 -3.17 6.86 4.72
CA LEU A 13 -3.32 5.76 5.68
C LEU A 13 -4.47 6.01 6.68
N ALA A 14 -4.67 7.26 7.11
CA ALA A 14 -5.64 7.58 8.15
C ALA A 14 -7.07 7.09 7.87
N PRO A 15 -7.65 7.25 6.66
CA PRO A 15 -8.98 6.72 6.36
C PRO A 15 -9.08 5.20 6.51
N ALA A 16 -8.03 4.46 6.13
CA ALA A 16 -8.01 3.01 6.29
C ALA A 16 -8.00 2.63 7.78
N LEU A 17 -7.17 3.27 8.61
CA LEU A 17 -7.12 3.04 10.06
C LEU A 17 -8.43 3.39 10.76
N ILE A 18 -9.07 4.50 10.35
CA ILE A 18 -10.41 4.87 10.81
C ILE A 18 -11.41 3.79 10.43
N GLY A 19 -11.35 3.28 9.20
CA GLY A 19 -12.20 2.19 8.74
C GLY A 19 -12.03 0.91 9.57
N PHE A 20 -10.78 0.51 9.88
CA PHE A 20 -10.53 -0.64 10.75
C PHE A 20 -11.16 -0.44 12.14
N SER A 21 -10.96 0.74 12.73
CA SER A 21 -11.49 1.09 14.05
C SER A 21 -13.02 1.08 14.05
N TYR A 22 -13.64 1.59 12.98
CA TYR A 22 -15.08 1.62 12.80
C TYR A 22 -15.68 0.21 12.67
N VAL A 23 -15.09 -0.66 11.85
CA VAL A 23 -15.55 -2.06 11.71
C VAL A 23 -15.38 -2.83 13.02
N LEU A 24 -14.28 -2.59 13.74
CA LEU A 24 -14.06 -3.20 15.05
C LEU A 24 -15.13 -2.77 16.05
N LEU A 25 -15.49 -1.48 16.09
CA LEU A 25 -16.54 -0.95 16.95
C LEU A 25 -17.90 -1.59 16.62
N LEU A 26 -18.28 -1.65 15.34
CA LEU A 26 -19.54 -2.30 14.92
C LEU A 26 -19.61 -3.76 15.39
N ARG A 27 -18.52 -4.52 15.22
CA ARG A 27 -18.46 -5.91 15.68
C ARG A 27 -18.55 -6.05 17.18
N SER A 28 -17.97 -5.12 17.94
CA SER A 28 -18.09 -5.12 19.41
C SER A 28 -19.53 -4.89 19.89
N LEU A 29 -20.36 -4.27 19.05
CA LEU A 29 -21.80 -4.07 19.27
C LEU A 29 -22.66 -5.21 18.70
N GLY A 30 -22.06 -6.28 18.16
CA GLY A 30 -22.76 -7.39 17.52
C GLY A 30 -23.28 -7.10 16.10
N ILE A 31 -22.88 -5.98 15.50
CA ILE A 31 -23.30 -5.61 14.14
C ILE A 31 -22.29 -6.18 13.14
N HIS A 32 -22.76 -7.07 12.26
CA HIS A 32 -21.98 -7.60 11.15
C HIS A 32 -22.33 -6.82 9.88
N PRO A 33 -21.44 -5.94 9.37
CA PRO A 33 -21.79 -4.99 8.32
C PRO A 33 -22.12 -5.65 6.98
N ILE A 34 -21.48 -6.79 6.70
CA ILE A 34 -21.63 -7.54 5.46
C ILE A 34 -21.68 -9.02 5.82
N ASP A 35 -22.66 -9.72 5.25
CA ASP A 35 -22.80 -11.16 5.42
C ASP A 35 -21.73 -11.87 4.56
N ALA A 36 -20.93 -12.72 5.21
CA ALA A 36 -19.76 -13.36 4.59
C ALA A 36 -20.17 -14.29 3.43
N ALA A 37 -21.37 -14.87 3.48
CA ALA A 37 -21.88 -15.80 2.48
C ALA A 37 -22.01 -15.16 1.09
N THR A 38 -22.43 -13.89 1.00
CA THR A 38 -22.69 -13.21 -0.28
C THR A 38 -21.39 -12.83 -1.01
N MET A 39 -20.27 -12.70 -0.28
CA MET A 39 -19.00 -12.18 -0.82
C MET A 39 -17.81 -13.13 -0.63
N ALA A 40 -18.06 -14.37 -0.20
CA ALA A 40 -17.02 -15.37 0.05
C ALA A 40 -16.08 -15.59 -1.16
N GLY A 41 -16.63 -15.56 -2.39
CA GLY A 41 -15.85 -15.71 -3.62
C GLY A 41 -14.85 -14.57 -3.90
N TRP A 42 -15.09 -13.37 -3.35
CA TRP A 42 -14.23 -12.21 -3.54
C TRP A 42 -13.06 -12.15 -2.55
N VAL A 43 -13.16 -12.84 -1.41
CA VAL A 43 -12.12 -12.83 -0.37
C VAL A 43 -10.74 -13.26 -0.90
N PRO A 44 -10.59 -14.37 -1.66
CA PRO A 44 -9.30 -14.75 -2.23
C PRO A 44 -8.75 -13.70 -3.20
N VAL A 45 -9.63 -13.10 -4.01
CA VAL A 45 -9.25 -12.06 -4.99
C VAL A 45 -8.71 -10.82 -4.28
N LEU A 46 -9.42 -10.34 -3.25
CA LEU A 46 -9.00 -9.19 -2.44
C LEU A 46 -7.67 -9.46 -1.72
N PHE A 47 -7.49 -10.67 -1.19
CA PHE A 47 -6.23 -11.09 -0.59
C PHE A 47 -5.07 -11.09 -1.60
N ILE A 48 -5.26 -11.69 -2.78
CA ILE A 48 -4.23 -11.68 -3.84
C ILE A 48 -3.88 -10.25 -4.24
N LEU A 49 -4.88 -9.39 -4.42
CA LEU A 49 -4.65 -7.98 -4.74
C LEU A 49 -3.89 -7.26 -3.62
N ALA A 50 -4.14 -7.58 -2.35
CA ALA A 50 -3.39 -7.01 -1.22
C ALA A 50 -1.91 -7.42 -1.31
N VAL A 51 -1.61 -8.70 -1.56
CA VAL A 51 -0.22 -9.17 -1.73
C VAL A 51 0.45 -8.54 -2.96
N VAL A 52 -0.26 -8.47 -4.08
CA VAL A 52 0.26 -7.86 -5.32
C VAL A 52 0.55 -6.38 -5.10
N SER A 53 -0.36 -5.63 -4.47
CA SER A 53 -0.15 -4.19 -4.18
C SER A 53 0.96 -3.93 -3.16
N ALA A 54 1.19 -4.84 -2.21
CA ALA A 54 2.25 -4.74 -1.22
C ALA A 54 3.66 -5.00 -1.81
N ALA A 55 3.77 -5.99 -2.71
CA ALA A 55 5.05 -6.52 -3.18
C ALA A 55 5.26 -6.39 -4.70
N ALA A 56 4.43 -7.06 -5.51
CA ALA A 56 4.67 -7.20 -6.95
C ALA A 56 4.50 -5.88 -7.72
N ALA A 57 3.42 -5.13 -7.47
CA ALA A 57 3.14 -3.88 -8.17
C ALA A 57 4.18 -2.78 -7.86
N PRO A 58 4.66 -2.61 -6.62
CA PRO A 58 5.78 -1.70 -6.33
C PRO A 58 7.07 -2.05 -7.08
N ILE A 59 7.36 -3.35 -7.28
CA ILE A 59 8.49 -3.80 -8.10
C ILE A 59 8.27 -3.39 -9.56
N MET A 60 7.09 -3.62 -10.11
CA MET A 60 6.74 -3.21 -11.47
C MET A 60 6.89 -1.69 -11.68
N VAL A 61 6.42 -0.87 -10.73
CA VAL A 61 6.58 0.60 -10.80
C VAL A 61 8.07 0.99 -10.80
N ARG A 62 8.88 0.32 -9.97
CA ARG A 62 10.34 0.52 -9.91
C ARG A 62 11.03 0.12 -11.22
N THR A 63 10.71 -1.03 -11.79
CA THR A 63 11.33 -1.51 -13.03
C THR A 63 10.91 -0.66 -14.22
N ALA A 64 9.63 -0.27 -14.31
CA ALA A 64 9.16 0.64 -15.34
C ALA A 64 9.86 2.00 -15.29
N PHE A 65 10.06 2.55 -14.07
CA PHE A 65 10.80 3.79 -13.89
C PHE A 65 12.28 3.64 -14.27
N ALA A 66 12.93 2.56 -13.83
CA ALA A 66 14.31 2.25 -14.19
C ALA A 66 14.49 2.14 -15.72
N HIS A 67 13.59 1.44 -16.40
CA HIS A 67 13.62 1.30 -17.86
C HIS A 67 13.49 2.64 -18.57
N ARG A 68 12.56 3.51 -18.10
CA ARG A 68 12.37 4.86 -18.65
C ARG A 68 13.59 5.75 -18.45
N MET A 69 14.30 5.61 -17.32
CA MET A 69 15.45 6.44 -16.97
C MET A 69 16.79 5.87 -17.42
N HIS A 70 16.85 4.61 -17.88
CA HIS A 70 18.10 3.93 -18.26
C HIS A 70 18.92 4.68 -19.33
N ARG A 71 18.25 5.39 -20.26
CA ARG A 71 18.93 6.16 -21.32
C ARG A 71 19.32 7.58 -20.89
N ARG A 72 18.91 8.04 -19.70
CA ARG A 72 19.22 9.37 -19.19
C ARG A 72 20.42 9.30 -18.24
N ARG A 73 21.33 10.27 -18.35
CA ARG A 73 22.49 10.34 -17.44
C ARG A 73 22.10 10.74 -16.02
N GLN A 74 21.06 11.55 -15.87
CA GLN A 74 20.56 12.09 -14.61
C GLN A 74 19.03 12.14 -14.62
N THR A 75 18.44 12.02 -13.44
CA THR A 75 16.99 12.12 -13.23
C THR A 75 16.68 13.42 -12.49
N SER A 76 15.71 14.21 -12.95
CA SER A 76 15.32 15.43 -12.25
C SER A 76 14.58 15.12 -10.95
N GLU A 77 14.66 16.02 -9.96
CA GLU A 77 13.91 15.88 -8.72
C GLU A 77 12.38 15.84 -8.94
N THR A 78 11.88 16.49 -9.99
CA THR A 78 10.46 16.47 -10.36
C THR A 78 9.99 15.10 -10.85
N GLU A 79 10.78 14.42 -11.69
CA GLU A 79 10.47 13.06 -12.15
C GLU A 79 10.59 12.04 -11.02
N PHE A 80 11.61 12.20 -10.16
CA PHE A 80 11.78 11.36 -8.97
C PHE A 80 10.60 11.50 -7.99
N SER A 81 10.15 12.73 -7.74
CA SER A 81 8.98 13.00 -6.89
C SER A 81 7.71 12.36 -7.47
N ARG A 82 7.49 12.43 -8.79
CA ARG A 82 6.37 11.73 -9.45
C ARG A 82 6.45 10.22 -9.25
N PHE A 83 7.63 9.62 -9.44
CA PHE A 83 7.85 8.21 -9.17
C PHE A 83 7.51 7.81 -7.73
N GLN A 84 8.00 8.55 -6.74
CA GLN A 84 7.71 8.28 -5.32
C GLN A 84 6.20 8.39 -5.03
N ASN A 85 5.51 9.37 -5.62
CA ASN A 85 4.07 9.49 -5.49
C ASN A 85 3.31 8.32 -6.12
N SER A 86 3.71 7.87 -7.32
CA SER A 86 3.10 6.68 -7.94
C SER A 86 3.32 5.42 -7.10
N LEU A 87 4.54 5.25 -6.57
CA LEU A 87 4.86 4.13 -5.68
C LEU A 87 3.98 4.15 -4.44
N LEU A 88 3.82 5.31 -3.81
CA LEU A 88 2.93 5.48 -2.64
C LEU A 88 1.49 5.12 -2.97
N ILE A 89 0.94 5.58 -4.10
CA ILE A 89 -0.44 5.27 -4.50
C ILE A 89 -0.65 3.75 -4.61
N VAL A 90 0.27 3.05 -5.28
CA VAL A 90 0.18 1.59 -5.45
C VAL A 90 0.23 0.87 -4.10
N VAL A 91 1.19 1.22 -3.24
CA VAL A 91 1.37 0.61 -1.92
C VAL A 91 0.16 0.86 -1.02
N MET A 92 -0.39 2.08 -1.06
CA MET A 92 -1.55 2.46 -0.25
C MET A 92 -2.82 1.69 -0.62
N ALA A 93 -2.91 1.03 -1.77
CA ALA A 93 -4.04 0.13 -2.04
C ALA A 93 -4.12 -1.03 -1.02
N THR A 94 -2.97 -1.49 -0.52
CA THR A 94 -2.87 -2.62 0.43
C THR A 94 -3.72 -2.44 1.70
N PRO A 95 -3.59 -1.36 2.49
CA PRO A 95 -4.41 -1.17 3.70
C PRO A 95 -5.92 -1.12 3.42
N TYR A 96 -6.35 -0.59 2.26
CA TYR A 96 -7.77 -0.60 1.89
C TYR A 96 -8.26 -2.00 1.52
N LEU A 97 -7.44 -2.79 0.81
CA LEU A 97 -7.76 -4.18 0.49
C LEU A 97 -7.80 -5.04 1.75
N ALA A 98 -6.84 -4.85 2.67
CA ALA A 98 -6.85 -5.51 3.97
C ALA A 98 -8.08 -5.11 4.81
N LEU A 99 -8.50 -3.85 4.76
CA LEU A 99 -9.74 -3.40 5.39
C LEU A 99 -10.95 -4.08 4.77
N ALA A 100 -11.02 -4.21 3.44
CA ALA A 100 -12.11 -4.91 2.78
C ALA A 100 -12.19 -6.39 3.21
N VAL A 101 -11.05 -7.10 3.21
CA VAL A 101 -10.96 -8.47 3.73
C VAL A 101 -11.40 -8.56 5.19
N TYR A 102 -10.99 -7.59 6.02
CA TYR A 102 -11.40 -7.51 7.41
C TYR A 102 -12.91 -7.33 7.55
N THR A 103 -13.53 -6.38 6.82
CA THR A 103 -14.97 -6.11 6.85
C THR A 103 -15.80 -7.33 6.48
N LEU A 104 -15.38 -8.11 5.48
CA LEU A 104 -16.07 -9.30 4.99
C LEU A 104 -16.03 -10.52 5.92
N ALA A 105 -15.42 -10.39 7.11
CA ALA A 105 -15.26 -11.48 8.06
C ALA A 105 -14.58 -12.72 7.42
N ALA A 106 -13.58 -12.45 6.58
CA ALA A 106 -12.84 -13.49 5.86
C ALA A 106 -12.25 -14.55 6.81
N PRO A 107 -12.08 -15.80 6.34
CA PRO A 107 -11.35 -16.82 7.09
C PRO A 107 -9.98 -16.33 7.53
N THR A 108 -9.53 -16.79 8.70
CA THR A 108 -8.30 -16.33 9.38
C THR A 108 -7.07 -16.33 8.48
N PHE A 109 -6.96 -17.28 7.56
CA PHE A 109 -5.86 -17.35 6.59
C PHE A 109 -5.77 -16.08 5.72
N TYR A 110 -6.87 -15.71 5.06
CA TYR A 110 -6.90 -14.55 4.16
C TYR A 110 -6.75 -13.25 4.93
N LEU A 111 -7.38 -13.13 6.10
CA LEU A 111 -7.25 -11.95 6.95
C LEU A 111 -5.81 -11.78 7.45
N GLY A 112 -5.22 -12.84 8.03
CA GLY A 112 -3.85 -12.82 8.53
C GLY A 112 -2.84 -12.47 7.44
N GLY A 113 -3.00 -13.08 6.26
CA GLY A 113 -2.17 -12.77 5.09
C GLY A 113 -2.31 -11.33 4.61
N ALA A 114 -3.54 -10.81 4.52
CA ALA A 114 -3.79 -9.43 4.10
C ALA A 114 -3.25 -8.40 5.11
N LEU A 115 -3.38 -8.66 6.41
CA LEU A 115 -2.80 -7.83 7.46
C LEU A 115 -1.27 -7.86 7.41
N LEU A 116 -0.66 -9.03 7.20
CA LEU A 116 0.79 -9.14 7.04
C LEU A 116 1.27 -8.36 5.80
N ALA A 117 0.56 -8.49 4.67
CA ALA A 117 0.85 -7.72 3.47
C ALA A 117 0.74 -6.21 3.72
N MET A 118 -0.29 -5.76 4.44
CA MET A 118 -0.44 -4.37 4.85
C MET A 118 0.75 -3.92 5.71
N LEU A 119 1.09 -4.65 6.77
CA LEU A 119 2.22 -4.28 7.64
C LEU A 119 3.53 -4.22 6.87
N TYR A 120 3.79 -5.20 6.00
CA TYR A 120 4.93 -5.19 5.10
C TYR A 120 4.93 -3.95 4.20
N ALA A 121 3.80 -3.65 3.55
CA ALA A 121 3.65 -2.51 2.66
C ALA A 121 3.94 -1.18 3.38
N LEU A 122 3.35 -1.00 4.57
CA LEU A 122 3.50 0.22 5.37
C LEU A 122 4.92 0.38 5.91
N TYR A 123 5.55 -0.71 6.37
CA TYR A 123 6.91 -0.68 6.89
C TYR A 123 7.95 -0.46 5.79
N TYR A 124 7.93 -1.31 4.76
CA TYR A 124 8.99 -1.36 3.76
C TYR A 124 8.98 -0.14 2.82
N HIS A 125 7.80 0.40 2.51
CA HIS A 125 7.66 1.54 1.61
C HIS A 125 7.41 2.87 2.33
N TYR A 126 7.59 2.92 3.66
CA TYR A 126 7.56 4.17 4.39
C TYR A 126 8.63 5.14 3.83
N PRO A 127 8.29 6.41 3.54
CA PRO A 127 9.21 7.40 2.97
C PRO A 127 10.22 7.91 4.02
N SER A 128 11.13 7.04 4.44
CA SER A 128 12.26 7.35 5.33
C SER A 128 13.41 7.99 4.57
N GLU A 129 14.29 8.72 5.28
CA GLU A 129 15.49 9.30 4.67
C GLU A 129 16.41 8.26 4.07
N LYS A 130 16.65 7.17 4.79
CA LYS A 130 17.50 6.06 4.31
C LYS A 130 16.96 5.50 2.99
N ARG A 131 15.65 5.32 2.89
CA ARG A 131 14.99 4.80 1.68
C ARG A 131 15.07 5.79 0.51
N LEU A 132 14.73 7.06 0.75
CA LEU A 132 14.78 8.09 -0.28
C LEU A 132 16.22 8.33 -0.78
N ALA A 133 17.21 8.30 0.12
CA ALA A 133 18.63 8.42 -0.24
C ALA A 133 19.13 7.20 -1.02
N PHE A 134 18.66 5.99 -0.70
CA PHE A 134 18.95 4.80 -1.49
C PHE A 134 18.39 4.93 -2.91
N ASP A 135 17.10 5.26 -3.04
CA ASP A 135 16.46 5.39 -4.36
C ASP A 135 17.10 6.53 -5.18
N ARG A 136 17.44 7.66 -4.56
CA ARG A 136 18.15 8.77 -5.24
C ARG A 136 19.49 8.32 -5.83
N ARG A 137 20.26 7.49 -5.10
CA ARG A 137 21.53 6.93 -5.58
C ARG A 137 21.31 5.97 -6.74
N VAL A 138 20.34 5.07 -6.63
CA VAL A 138 20.01 4.10 -7.69
C VAL A 138 19.60 4.80 -8.99
N PHE A 139 18.80 5.87 -8.90
CA PHE A 139 18.27 6.58 -10.07
C PHE A 139 19.07 7.83 -10.49
N ARG A 140 20.25 8.07 -9.89
CA ARG A 140 21.14 9.21 -10.22
C ARG A 140 20.41 10.56 -10.21
N VAL A 141 19.68 10.83 -9.13
CA VAL A 141 18.92 12.07 -8.94
C VAL A 141 19.87 13.19 -8.49
N GLN A 142 19.73 14.37 -9.10
CA GLN A 142 20.39 15.61 -8.69
C GLN A 142 19.44 16.53 -7.94
#